data_AF-A0A2I1INR2-F1
#
_entry.id   AF-A0A2I1INR2-F1
#
_cell.length_a   1.000
_cell.length_b   1.000
_cell.length_c   1.000
_cell.angle_alpha   90.00
_cell.angle_beta   90.00
_cell.angle_gamma   90.00
#
_symmetry.space_group_name_H-M   'P 1'
#
loop_
_entity.id
_entity.type
_entity.pdbx_description
1 polymer ?
#
loop_
_entity_poly.entity_id
_entity_poly.type
_entity_poly.pdbx_seq_one_letter_code
_entity_poly.pdbx_strand_id
1 'polypeptide(L)'
;MATNPDVHLLVDRTCRKRLNLPSLKVGRTRLREAQVIRHEWVVPPHVERIGGVWVTSVEQTILDMLRLAPPADAVAFGCMALRKLVGFDRDDPKASYSAAQKVSARIYKRLRREYPPDRRFRQAERLLDLLTPAVDSVLEAVMVWVCYLAGLPRAKLQERVWTGTGCRYIDAFYPQALVALEFDGRIKLGFSAEAAMYERTRQLHRDRELESLGIHVVHVSSDEVGNFTVLVARLRRELFSLGVGDYAVRGWITTRMRSWRPRGSTGWF
;
A
#
# COMPACT_ATOMS: atom_id res chain seq x y z
N MET A 1 8.52 12.14 -16.81
CA MET A 1 9.93 11.68 -16.71
C MET A 1 10.15 11.15 -15.31
N ALA A 2 10.69 9.95 -15.15
CA ALA A 2 10.96 9.40 -13.83
C ALA A 2 12.21 10.03 -13.20
N THR A 3 12.08 10.63 -12.02
CA THR A 3 13.18 11.02 -11.13
C THR A 3 13.62 9.84 -10.29
N ASN A 4 14.90 9.81 -9.89
CA ASN A 4 15.36 8.83 -8.92
C ASN A 4 14.66 9.07 -7.56
N PRO A 5 14.35 8.03 -6.79
CA PRO A 5 13.88 8.20 -5.43
C PRO A 5 14.96 8.88 -4.58
N ASP A 6 14.52 9.70 -3.63
CA ASP A 6 15.41 10.32 -2.65
C ASP A 6 16.08 9.25 -1.78
N VAL A 7 17.31 9.54 -1.33
CA VAL A 7 18.06 8.68 -0.42
C VAL A 7 17.79 9.12 1.02
N HIS A 8 17.17 8.24 1.80
CA HIS A 8 16.85 8.51 3.20
C HIS A 8 17.95 7.94 4.11
N LEU A 9 18.56 8.78 4.95
CA LEU A 9 19.59 8.39 5.91
C LEU A 9 19.09 8.56 7.33
N LEU A 10 19.26 7.54 8.16
CA LEU A 10 19.12 7.65 9.61
C LEU A 10 20.44 8.10 10.22
N VAL A 11 20.43 9.18 11.00
CA VAL A 11 21.64 9.77 11.61
C VAL A 11 21.46 10.00 13.12
N ASP A 12 22.57 9.96 13.86
CA ASP A 12 22.63 10.08 15.33
C ASP A 12 22.65 11.54 15.83
N ARG A 13 22.69 12.51 14.90
CA ARG A 13 22.77 13.95 15.18
C ARG A 13 21.92 14.75 14.21
N THR A 14 21.37 15.86 14.69
CA THR A 14 20.67 16.83 13.83
C THR A 14 21.59 17.44 12.77
N CYS A 15 21.39 17.06 11.51
CA CYS A 15 21.87 17.81 10.36
C CYS A 15 20.72 17.98 9.36
N ARG A 16 20.18 19.19 9.28
CA ARG A 16 19.02 19.52 8.43
C ARG A 16 19.39 19.92 7.00
N LYS A 17 20.67 19.91 6.64
CA LYS A 17 21.11 20.25 5.27
C LYS A 17 20.64 19.17 4.31
N ARG A 18 19.80 19.56 3.35
CA ARG A 18 19.55 18.76 2.14
C ARG A 18 20.84 18.76 1.33
N LEU A 19 21.31 17.57 0.97
CA LEU A 19 22.39 17.43 0.01
C LEU A 19 21.80 16.89 -1.27
N ASN A 20 22.28 17.39 -2.40
CA ASN A 20 21.92 16.86 -3.70
C ASN A 20 22.99 15.85 -4.12
N LEU A 21 22.56 14.66 -4.49
CA LEU A 21 23.39 13.72 -5.24
C LEU A 21 23.30 14.11 -6.71
N PRO A 22 24.41 14.42 -7.38
CA PRO A 22 24.39 14.79 -8.78
C PRO A 22 23.97 13.58 -9.63
N SER A 23 23.45 13.85 -10.83
CA SER A 23 23.27 12.77 -11.82
C SER A 23 24.64 12.17 -12.17
N LEU A 24 24.71 10.85 -12.22
CA LEU A 24 25.96 10.12 -12.44
C LEU A 24 25.78 9.08 -13.53
N LYS A 25 26.80 8.87 -14.37
CA LYS A 25 26.82 7.82 -15.40
C LYS A 25 27.81 6.73 -14.99
N VAL A 26 27.30 5.53 -14.72
CA VAL A 26 28.12 4.33 -14.46
C VAL A 26 27.99 3.40 -15.66
N GLY A 27 29.03 3.33 -16.49
CA GLY A 27 28.98 2.55 -17.75
C GLY A 27 27.83 3.00 -18.66
N ARG A 28 26.88 2.09 -18.93
CA ARG A 28 25.67 2.37 -19.72
C ARG A 28 24.49 2.89 -18.88
N THR A 29 24.58 2.84 -17.55
CA THR A 29 23.50 3.25 -16.64
C THR A 29 23.63 4.73 -16.29
N ARG A 30 22.55 5.49 -16.52
CA ARG A 30 22.44 6.89 -16.06
C ARG A 30 21.60 6.94 -14.79
N LEU A 31 22.26 7.24 -13.67
CA LEU A 31 21.61 7.60 -12.41
C LEU A 31 21.22 9.08 -12.49
N ARG A 32 19.94 9.38 -12.30
CA ARG A 32 19.47 10.77 -12.20
C ARG A 32 19.85 11.35 -10.83
N GLU A 33 19.80 12.68 -10.74
CA GLU A 33 19.96 13.36 -9.46
C GLU A 33 18.93 12.87 -8.43
N ALA A 34 19.31 12.91 -7.15
CA ALA A 34 18.46 12.54 -6.03
C ALA A 34 18.79 13.41 -4.82
N GLN A 35 17.84 13.61 -3.89
CA GLN A 35 18.14 14.32 -2.65
C GLN A 35 18.51 13.33 -1.55
N VAL A 36 19.46 13.73 -0.69
CA VAL A 36 19.71 13.08 0.59
C VAL A 36 18.82 13.73 1.64
N ILE A 37 17.88 12.96 2.16
CA ILE A 37 17.01 13.34 3.26
C ILE A 37 17.51 12.66 4.53
N ARG A 38 17.91 13.44 5.52
CA ARG A 38 18.36 12.93 6.82
C ARG A 38 17.22 12.94 7.82
N HIS A 39 17.09 11.83 8.54
CA HIS A 39 16.18 11.67 9.66
C HIS A 39 17.02 11.33 10.88
N GLU A 40 16.82 12.10 11.94
CA GLU A 40 17.43 11.79 13.23
C GLU A 40 16.69 10.61 13.85
N TRP A 41 17.44 9.59 14.27
CA TRP A 41 16.86 8.50 15.03
C TRP A 41 16.83 8.85 16.52
N VAL A 42 15.71 8.53 17.17
CA VAL A 42 15.53 8.68 18.63
C VAL A 42 15.84 7.39 19.39
N VAL A 43 15.93 6.28 18.65
CA VAL A 43 16.28 4.94 19.11
C VAL A 43 17.23 4.37 18.06
N PRO A 44 18.38 3.78 18.45
CA PRO A 44 19.30 3.15 17.50
C PRO A 44 18.57 2.16 16.57
N PRO A 45 18.70 2.29 15.24
CA PRO A 45 18.01 1.41 14.32
C PRO A 45 18.63 0.00 14.30
N HIS A 46 17.82 -1.02 14.04
CA HIS A 46 18.34 -2.33 13.69
C HIS A 46 18.85 -2.29 12.25
N VAL A 47 20.13 -2.58 12.07
CA VAL A 47 20.82 -2.49 10.79
C VAL A 47 21.43 -3.82 10.40
N GLU A 48 21.60 -3.99 9.10
CA GLU A 48 22.30 -5.11 8.47
C GLU A 48 23.20 -4.59 7.35
N ARG A 49 24.12 -5.43 6.86
CA ARG A 49 25.08 -5.03 5.83
C ARG A 49 24.73 -5.71 4.51
N ILE A 50 24.38 -4.91 3.49
CA ILE A 50 24.09 -5.38 2.13
C ILE A 50 25.07 -4.72 1.18
N GLY A 51 25.83 -5.52 0.42
CA GLY A 51 26.78 -5.00 -0.58
C GLY A 51 27.81 -4.04 0.00
N GLY A 52 28.22 -4.24 1.26
CA GLY A 52 29.16 -3.36 1.96
C GLY A 52 28.53 -2.15 2.63
N VAL A 53 27.25 -1.86 2.40
CA VAL A 53 26.52 -0.70 2.92
C VAL A 53 25.64 -1.10 4.11
N TRP A 54 25.64 -0.28 5.17
CA TRP A 54 24.71 -0.44 6.29
C TRP A 54 23.33 0.05 5.89
N VAL A 55 22.34 -0.81 6.01
CA VAL A 55 20.94 -0.52 5.74
C VAL A 55 20.10 -0.94 6.94
N THR A 56 18.93 -0.35 7.11
CA THR A 56 17.95 -0.82 8.09
C THR A 56 17.45 -2.20 7.71
N SER A 57 17.23 -3.09 8.68
CA SER A 57 16.52 -4.34 8.41
C SER A 57 15.12 -4.05 7.84
N VAL A 58 14.50 -5.01 7.15
CA VAL A 58 13.17 -4.80 6.55
C VAL A 58 12.14 -4.39 7.62
N GLU A 59 12.12 -5.05 8.78
CA GLU A 59 11.20 -4.71 9.89
C GLU A 59 11.47 -3.31 10.44
N GLN A 60 12.74 -2.91 10.57
CA GLN A 60 13.11 -1.54 10.96
C GLN A 60 12.64 -0.53 9.92
N THR A 61 12.83 -0.82 8.64
CA THR A 61 12.44 0.07 7.54
C THR A 61 10.93 0.27 7.50
N ILE A 62 10.15 -0.80 7.72
CA ILE A 62 8.69 -0.70 7.87
C ILE A 62 8.35 0.24 9.03
N LEU A 63 8.95 0.04 10.20
CA LEU A 63 8.72 0.88 11.38
C LEU A 63 9.05 2.37 11.12
N ASP A 64 10.17 2.63 10.46
CA ASP A 64 10.60 4.00 10.13
C ASP A 64 9.63 4.66 9.15
N MET A 65 9.19 3.95 8.12
CA MET A 65 8.18 4.42 7.18
C MET A 65 6.87 4.75 7.88
N LEU A 66 6.38 3.87 8.76
CA LEU A 66 5.17 4.09 9.55
C LEU A 66 5.26 5.32 10.45
N ARG A 67 6.45 5.63 10.98
CA ARG A 67 6.69 6.80 11.86
C ARG A 67 6.93 8.11 11.11
N LEU A 68 7.60 8.07 9.95
CA LEU A 68 8.20 9.25 9.32
C LEU A 68 7.58 9.64 7.98
N ALA A 69 7.05 8.67 7.23
CA ALA A 69 6.51 8.92 5.90
C ALA A 69 5.06 9.45 5.96
N PRO A 70 4.57 10.08 4.88
CA PRO A 70 3.13 10.31 4.70
C PRO A 70 2.35 8.99 4.83
N PRO A 71 1.15 8.99 5.43
CA PRO A 71 0.41 7.76 5.72
C PRO A 71 0.17 6.83 4.52
N ALA A 72 -0.21 7.37 3.36
CA ALA A 72 -0.45 6.56 2.16
C ALA A 72 0.82 5.83 1.71
N ASP A 73 1.95 6.55 1.67
CA ASP A 73 3.25 6.01 1.29
C ASP A 73 3.74 4.95 2.29
N ALA A 74 3.49 5.18 3.59
CA ALA A 74 3.84 4.27 4.66
C ALA A 74 3.05 2.94 4.59
N VAL A 75 1.74 3.01 4.35
CA VAL A 75 0.89 1.82 4.17
C VAL A 75 1.30 1.09 2.90
N ALA A 76 1.49 1.82 1.79
CA ALA A 76 1.90 1.23 0.52
C ALA A 76 3.21 0.46 0.65
N PHE A 77 4.26 1.11 1.15
CA PHE A 77 5.54 0.47 1.39
C PHE A 77 5.42 -0.68 2.39
N GLY A 78 4.74 -0.47 3.51
CA GLY A 78 4.59 -1.45 4.57
C GLY A 78 3.94 -2.75 4.09
N CYS A 79 2.87 -2.66 3.31
CA CYS A 79 2.20 -3.84 2.75
C CYS A 79 3.09 -4.57 1.72
N MET A 80 3.74 -3.83 0.80
CA MET A 80 4.63 -4.43 -0.20
C MET A 80 5.84 -5.11 0.44
N ALA A 81 6.45 -4.47 1.44
CA ALA A 81 7.56 -5.04 2.20
C ALA A 81 7.11 -6.26 3.02
N LEU A 82 5.97 -6.18 3.69
CA LEU A 82 5.40 -7.28 4.49
C LEU A 82 5.09 -8.49 3.61
N ARG A 83 4.43 -8.27 2.46
CA ARG A 83 4.17 -9.30 1.46
C ARG A 83 5.43 -10.04 1.06
N LYS A 84 6.47 -9.29 0.68
CA LYS A 84 7.74 -9.86 0.22
C LYS A 84 8.44 -10.63 1.35
N LEU A 85 8.41 -10.09 2.58
CA LEU A 85 9.05 -10.70 3.74
C LEU A 85 8.41 -12.03 4.12
N VAL A 86 7.08 -12.16 4.00
CA VAL A 86 6.36 -13.39 4.35
C VAL A 86 6.16 -14.33 3.18
N GLY A 87 6.51 -13.92 1.96
CA GLY A 87 6.29 -14.69 0.74
C GLY A 87 4.82 -15.03 0.54
N PHE A 88 3.93 -14.02 0.57
CA PHE A 88 2.48 -14.25 0.51
C PHE A 88 2.08 -15.21 -0.61
N ASP A 89 1.45 -16.30 -0.22
CA ASP A 89 0.86 -17.27 -1.11
C ASP A 89 -0.67 -17.16 -1.07
N ARG A 90 -1.27 -16.97 -2.25
CA ARG A 90 -2.73 -16.88 -2.41
C ARG A 90 -3.41 -18.24 -2.24
N ASP A 91 -2.68 -19.33 -2.40
CA ASP A 91 -3.19 -20.70 -2.25
C ASP A 91 -3.12 -21.18 -0.78
N ASP A 92 -2.22 -20.61 0.03
CA ASP A 92 -2.21 -20.72 1.50
C ASP A 92 -2.24 -19.33 2.19
N PRO A 93 -3.38 -18.62 2.11
CA PRO A 93 -3.51 -17.30 2.71
C PRO A 93 -3.42 -17.38 4.24
N LYS A 94 -3.84 -18.49 4.86
CA LYS A 94 -3.85 -18.64 6.32
C LYS A 94 -2.43 -18.65 6.89
N ALA A 95 -1.53 -19.43 6.31
CA ALA A 95 -0.13 -19.43 6.73
C ALA A 95 0.51 -18.06 6.49
N SER A 96 0.24 -17.45 5.33
CA SER A 96 0.74 -16.13 4.96
C SER A 96 0.31 -15.03 5.95
N TYR A 97 -0.97 -14.99 6.33
CA TYR A 97 -1.48 -14.06 7.34
C TYR A 97 -0.89 -14.31 8.72
N SER A 98 -0.71 -15.58 9.12
CA SER A 98 -0.07 -15.93 10.39
C SER A 98 1.38 -15.44 10.46
N ALA A 99 2.15 -15.63 9.38
CA ALA A 99 3.51 -15.09 9.27
C ALA A 99 3.54 -13.56 9.34
N ALA A 100 2.63 -12.89 8.64
CA ALA A 100 2.51 -11.44 8.65
C ALA A 100 2.12 -10.88 10.02
N GLN A 101 1.25 -11.57 10.76
CA GLN A 101 0.89 -11.21 12.12
C GLN A 101 2.09 -11.32 13.07
N LYS A 102 2.94 -12.34 12.93
CA LYS A 102 4.17 -12.49 13.72
C LYS A 102 5.15 -11.35 13.46
N VAL A 103 5.35 -10.97 12.21
CA VAL A 103 6.18 -9.79 11.84
C VAL A 103 5.62 -8.53 12.47
N SER A 104 4.32 -8.26 12.25
CA SER A 104 3.65 -7.07 12.76
C SER A 104 3.71 -7.00 14.29
N ALA A 105 3.57 -8.13 14.99
CA ALA A 105 3.70 -8.21 16.43
C ALA A 105 5.11 -7.87 16.93
N ARG A 106 6.17 -8.28 16.21
CA ARG A 106 7.56 -7.90 16.55
C ARG A 106 7.78 -6.40 16.38
N ILE A 107 7.31 -5.84 15.27
CA ILE A 107 7.37 -4.39 14.99
C ILE A 107 6.63 -3.61 16.09
N TYR A 108 5.40 -4.04 16.41
CA TYR A 108 4.58 -3.42 17.46
C TYR A 108 5.26 -3.50 18.84
N LYS A 109 5.74 -4.69 19.23
CA LYS A 109 6.44 -4.88 20.52
C LYS A 109 7.63 -3.94 20.65
N ARG A 110 8.40 -3.76 19.58
CA ARG A 110 9.53 -2.83 19.57
C ARG A 110 9.09 -1.38 19.64
N LEU A 111 8.11 -0.98 18.83
CA LEU A 111 7.50 0.36 18.89
C LEU A 111 7.10 0.70 20.33
N ARG A 112 6.37 -0.19 20.99
CA ARG A 112 5.88 -0.02 22.37
C ARG A 112 7.00 0.06 23.41
N ARG A 113 8.07 -0.71 23.24
CA ARG A 113 9.14 -0.85 24.24
C ARG A 113 10.17 0.27 24.18
N GLU A 114 10.53 0.70 22.97
CA GLU A 114 11.74 1.51 22.77
C GLU A 114 11.42 2.95 22.37
N TYR A 115 10.29 3.21 21.73
CA TYR A 115 9.98 4.54 21.19
C TYR A 115 9.10 5.37 22.14
N PRO A 116 9.32 6.69 22.20
CA PRO A 116 8.49 7.57 23.03
C PRO A 116 7.04 7.63 22.52
N PRO A 117 6.04 7.79 23.40
CA PRO A 117 4.61 7.84 23.04
C PRO A 117 4.18 9.18 22.40
N ASP A 118 4.91 9.61 21.37
CA ASP A 118 4.71 10.85 20.63
C ASP A 118 3.67 10.72 19.50
N ARG A 119 3.54 11.76 18.66
CA ARG A 119 2.65 11.74 17.49
C ARG A 119 3.05 10.66 16.47
N ARG A 120 4.34 10.40 16.28
CA ARG A 120 4.87 9.42 15.32
C ARG A 120 4.62 7.99 15.80
N PHE A 121 4.68 7.77 17.11
CA PHE A 121 4.27 6.51 17.73
C PHE A 121 2.80 6.22 17.45
N ARG A 122 1.89 7.17 17.73
CA ARG A 122 0.46 6.99 17.46
C ARG A 122 0.15 6.79 15.98
N GLN A 123 0.90 7.46 15.10
CA GLN A 123 0.79 7.22 13.66
C GLN A 123 1.20 5.78 13.32
N ALA A 124 2.38 5.36 13.77
CA ALA A 124 2.88 4.03 13.44
C ALA A 124 1.99 2.91 13.98
N GLU A 125 1.50 3.06 15.22
CA GLU A 125 0.53 2.13 15.83
C GLU A 125 -0.72 1.99 14.97
N ARG A 126 -1.33 3.11 14.54
CA ARG A 126 -2.54 3.08 13.70
C ARG A 126 -2.29 2.49 12.31
N LEU A 127 -1.17 2.84 11.68
CA LEU A 127 -0.86 2.40 10.32
C LEU A 127 -0.40 0.94 10.27
N LEU A 128 0.24 0.43 11.32
CA LEU A 128 0.66 -0.96 11.43
C LEU A 128 -0.55 -1.91 11.35
N ASP A 129 -1.66 -1.54 11.99
CA ASP A 129 -2.90 -2.33 11.99
C ASP A 129 -3.57 -2.40 10.60
N LEU A 130 -3.23 -1.47 9.70
CA LEU A 130 -3.69 -1.48 8.31
C LEU A 130 -2.85 -2.39 7.41
N LEU A 131 -1.63 -2.73 7.81
CA LEU A 131 -0.75 -3.51 6.96
C LEU A 131 -1.34 -4.88 6.66
N THR A 132 -1.08 -5.34 5.45
CA THR A 132 -1.54 -6.64 4.95
C THR A 132 -0.56 -7.16 3.91
N PRO A 133 -0.29 -8.48 3.87
CA PRO A 133 0.52 -9.08 2.82
C PRO A 133 -0.27 -9.34 1.52
N ALA A 134 -1.61 -9.26 1.58
CA ALA A 134 -2.51 -9.65 0.50
C ALA A 134 -2.81 -8.51 -0.50
N VAL A 135 -1.76 -7.83 -0.97
CA VAL A 135 -1.85 -6.82 -2.04
C VAL A 135 -0.74 -7.06 -3.06
N ASP A 136 -1.06 -7.07 -4.34
CA ASP A 136 -0.14 -7.42 -5.42
C ASP A 136 0.54 -6.18 -6.03
N SER A 137 0.04 -4.98 -5.70
CA SER A 137 0.55 -3.72 -6.24
C SER A 137 0.56 -2.57 -5.23
N VAL A 138 1.39 -1.55 -5.51
CA VAL A 138 1.43 -0.30 -4.74
C VAL A 138 0.07 0.39 -4.72
N LEU A 139 -0.68 0.32 -5.83
CA LEU A 139 -2.01 0.90 -5.94
C LEU A 139 -3.01 0.19 -5.03
N GLU A 140 -3.06 -1.15 -5.03
CA GLU A 140 -3.87 -1.93 -4.08
C GLU A 140 -3.52 -1.60 -2.63
N ALA A 141 -2.23 -1.45 -2.32
CA ALA A 141 -1.77 -1.11 -0.99
C ALA A 141 -2.21 0.31 -0.56
N VAL A 142 -2.13 1.30 -1.46
CA VAL A 142 -2.69 2.64 -1.23
C VAL A 142 -4.20 2.57 -1.01
N MET A 143 -4.88 1.64 -1.66
CA MET A 143 -6.33 1.52 -1.56
C MET A 143 -6.80 0.96 -0.22
N VAL A 144 -5.99 0.16 0.47
CA VAL A 144 -6.23 -0.18 1.88
C VAL A 144 -6.35 1.09 2.73
N TRP A 145 -5.47 2.08 2.51
CA TRP A 145 -5.54 3.38 3.19
C TRP A 145 -6.76 4.21 2.77
N VAL A 146 -7.13 4.21 1.49
CA VAL A 146 -8.31 4.93 1.01
C VAL A 146 -9.60 4.34 1.59
N CYS A 147 -9.74 3.01 1.62
CA CYS A 147 -10.89 2.34 2.20
C CYS A 147 -11.01 2.62 3.70
N TYR A 148 -9.87 2.63 4.41
CA TYR A 148 -9.80 3.06 5.80
C TYR A 148 -10.32 4.49 5.99
N LEU A 149 -9.88 5.44 5.16
CA LEU A 149 -10.36 6.83 5.21
C LEU A 149 -11.84 6.97 4.86
N ALA A 150 -12.34 6.12 3.95
CA ALA A 150 -13.75 6.05 3.61
C ALA A 150 -14.62 5.50 4.76
N GLY A 151 -14.01 4.93 5.81
CA GLY A 151 -14.73 4.34 6.94
C GLY A 151 -15.36 3.00 6.58
N LEU A 152 -14.79 2.31 5.59
CA LEU A 152 -15.25 0.99 5.18
C LEU A 152 -14.69 -0.08 6.13
N PRO A 153 -15.42 -1.19 6.34
CA PRO A 153 -14.86 -2.34 7.04
C PRO A 153 -13.65 -2.91 6.27
N ARG A 154 -12.89 -3.79 6.94
CA ARG A 154 -11.77 -4.48 6.30
C ARG A 154 -12.32 -5.46 5.25
N ALA A 155 -11.97 -5.23 3.99
CA ALA A 155 -12.30 -6.15 2.91
C ALA A 155 -11.52 -7.47 3.05
N LYS A 156 -12.09 -8.55 2.53
CA LYS A 156 -11.33 -9.76 2.24
C LYS A 156 -10.52 -9.51 0.97
N LEU A 157 -9.19 -9.55 1.10
CA LEU A 157 -8.30 -9.28 -0.03
C LEU A 157 -7.87 -10.58 -0.70
N GLN A 158 -7.71 -10.54 -2.02
CA GLN A 158 -7.33 -11.70 -2.84
C GLN A 158 -8.23 -12.92 -2.54
N GLU A 159 -9.54 -12.69 -2.34
CA GLU A 159 -10.49 -13.77 -2.05
C GLU A 159 -10.74 -14.58 -3.32
N ARG A 160 -10.69 -15.91 -3.17
CA ARG A 160 -10.95 -16.85 -4.26
C ARG A 160 -12.44 -17.06 -4.46
N VAL A 161 -12.93 -16.84 -5.69
CA VAL A 161 -14.29 -17.16 -6.11
C VAL A 161 -14.28 -18.10 -7.31
N TRP A 162 -15.28 -19.00 -7.36
CA TRP A 162 -15.46 -19.94 -8.46
C TRP A 162 -16.58 -19.43 -9.36
N THR A 163 -16.25 -19.26 -10.63
CA THR A 163 -17.15 -18.84 -11.71
C THR A 163 -17.42 -20.03 -12.63
N GLY A 164 -18.38 -19.91 -13.55
CA GLY A 164 -18.65 -20.95 -14.55
C GLY A 164 -17.46 -21.25 -15.50
N THR A 165 -16.50 -20.32 -15.60
CA THR A 165 -15.31 -20.43 -16.48
C THR A 165 -14.02 -20.71 -15.72
N GLY A 166 -14.08 -20.79 -14.38
CA GLY A 166 -12.94 -21.13 -13.53
C GLY A 166 -12.78 -20.23 -12.30
N CYS A 167 -11.57 -20.20 -11.77
CA CYS A 167 -11.23 -19.50 -10.54
C CYS A 167 -10.83 -18.03 -10.81
N ARG A 168 -11.36 -17.10 -10.01
CA ARG A 168 -10.95 -15.70 -9.97
C ARG A 168 -10.54 -15.30 -8.56
N TYR A 169 -9.59 -14.36 -8.47
CA TYR A 169 -9.18 -13.72 -7.23
C TYR A 169 -9.64 -12.27 -7.26
N ILE A 170 -10.43 -11.85 -6.27
CA ILE A 170 -10.95 -10.49 -6.16
C ILE A 170 -9.99 -9.66 -5.31
N ASP A 171 -9.58 -8.49 -5.80
CA ASP A 171 -8.61 -7.62 -5.12
C ASP A 171 -9.08 -7.25 -3.71
N ALA A 172 -10.31 -6.72 -3.59
CA ALA A 172 -10.97 -6.46 -2.33
C ALA A 172 -12.45 -6.83 -2.39
N PHE A 173 -12.91 -7.71 -1.51
CA PHE A 173 -14.27 -8.24 -1.51
C PHE A 173 -14.98 -7.98 -0.17
N TYR A 174 -16.25 -7.59 -0.25
CA TYR A 174 -17.18 -7.43 0.85
C TYR A 174 -18.28 -8.50 0.74
N PRO A 175 -18.06 -9.71 1.30
CA PRO A 175 -18.95 -10.85 1.04
C PRO A 175 -20.39 -10.63 1.50
N GLN A 176 -20.59 -9.90 2.59
CA GLN A 176 -21.91 -9.66 3.17
C GLN A 176 -22.80 -8.81 2.27
N ALA A 177 -22.19 -7.94 1.46
CA ALA A 177 -22.88 -7.05 0.53
C ALA A 177 -22.76 -7.53 -0.94
N LEU A 178 -22.04 -8.63 -1.19
CA LEU A 178 -21.66 -9.09 -2.53
C LEU A 178 -21.03 -7.98 -3.39
N VAL A 179 -20.14 -7.17 -2.81
CA VAL A 179 -19.45 -6.09 -3.53
C VAL A 179 -17.97 -6.39 -3.69
N ALA A 180 -17.48 -6.35 -4.92
CA ALA A 180 -16.07 -6.38 -5.26
C ALA A 180 -15.58 -4.96 -5.57
N LEU A 181 -14.37 -4.64 -5.13
CA LEU A 181 -13.65 -3.43 -5.48
C LEU A 181 -12.39 -3.84 -6.26
N GLU A 182 -12.35 -3.52 -7.55
CA GLU A 182 -11.22 -3.87 -8.44
C GLU A 182 -10.37 -2.65 -8.79
N PHE A 183 -9.06 -2.89 -8.86
CA PHE A 183 -8.08 -1.83 -9.12
C PHE A 183 -7.54 -1.87 -10.55
N ASP A 184 -7.91 -0.83 -11.30
CA ASP A 184 -7.53 -0.66 -12.69
C ASP A 184 -6.24 0.17 -12.76
N GLY A 185 -5.11 -0.55 -12.70
CA GLY A 185 -3.80 0.02 -12.95
C GLY A 185 -3.66 0.45 -14.41
N ARG A 186 -3.25 1.70 -14.66
CA ARG A 186 -2.96 2.24 -16.01
C ARG A 186 -2.00 1.38 -16.84
N ILE A 187 -1.06 0.70 -16.19
CA ILE A 187 -0.04 -0.15 -16.84
C ILE A 187 -0.69 -1.38 -17.50
N LYS A 188 -1.91 -1.75 -17.11
CA LYS A 188 -2.66 -2.82 -17.77
C LYS A 188 -3.10 -2.42 -19.18
N LEU A 189 -3.12 -1.13 -19.55
CA LEU A 189 -3.36 -0.71 -20.94
C LEU A 189 -2.02 -0.79 -21.68
N GLY A 190 -1.82 -1.82 -22.50
CA GLY A 190 -0.59 -1.97 -23.27
C GLY A 190 -0.28 -0.75 -24.15
N PHE A 191 0.95 -0.65 -24.63
CA PHE A 191 1.43 0.53 -25.38
C PHE A 191 0.82 0.68 -26.80
N SER A 192 -0.15 -0.16 -27.17
CA SER A 192 -0.85 -0.13 -28.46
C SER A 192 -2.37 -0.12 -28.27
N ALA A 193 -3.09 0.41 -29.26
CA ALA A 193 -4.56 0.42 -29.26
C ALA A 193 -5.15 -1.00 -29.20
N GLU A 194 -4.51 -1.97 -29.85
CA GLU A 194 -4.91 -3.37 -29.84
C GLU A 194 -4.75 -4.00 -28.45
N ALA A 195 -3.63 -3.76 -27.77
CA ALA A 195 -3.41 -4.24 -26.41
C ALA A 195 -4.40 -3.61 -25.42
N ALA A 196 -4.70 -2.31 -25.59
CA ALA A 196 -5.71 -1.64 -24.78
C ALA A 196 -7.12 -2.22 -25.01
N MET A 197 -7.47 -2.55 -26.26
CA MET A 197 -8.75 -3.17 -26.60
C MET A 197 -8.86 -4.60 -26.04
N TYR A 198 -7.79 -5.39 -26.13
CA TYR A 198 -7.71 -6.72 -25.54
C TYR A 198 -7.92 -6.69 -24.03
N GLU A 199 -7.22 -5.78 -23.34
CA GLU A 199 -7.30 -5.64 -21.87
C GLU A 199 -8.68 -5.17 -21.42
N ARG A 200 -9.30 -4.24 -22.16
CA ARG A 200 -10.69 -3.83 -21.92
C ARG A 200 -11.68 -4.98 -22.11
N THR A 201 -11.50 -5.79 -23.15
CA THR A 201 -12.34 -6.96 -23.42
C THR A 201 -12.17 -8.00 -22.32
N ARG A 202 -10.93 -8.24 -21.87
CA ARG A 202 -10.63 -9.15 -20.75
C ARG A 202 -11.30 -8.69 -19.45
N GLN A 203 -11.25 -7.39 -19.15
CA GLN A 203 -11.91 -6.83 -17.97
C GLN A 203 -13.43 -7.00 -18.06
N LEU A 204 -14.05 -6.67 -19.20
CA LEU A 204 -15.50 -6.87 -19.39
C LEU A 204 -15.95 -8.33 -19.23
N HIS A 205 -15.14 -9.29 -19.70
CA HIS A 205 -15.44 -10.71 -19.48
C HIS A 205 -15.35 -11.08 -18.01
N ARG A 206 -14.33 -10.59 -17.32
CA ARG A 206 -14.14 -10.81 -15.89
C ARG A 206 -15.29 -10.20 -15.07
N ASP A 207 -15.72 -8.98 -15.39
CA ASP A 207 -16.82 -8.32 -14.69
C ASP A 207 -18.11 -9.12 -14.85
N ARG A 208 -18.43 -9.57 -16.07
CA ARG A 208 -19.61 -10.42 -16.32
C ARG A 208 -19.57 -11.75 -15.57
N GLU A 209 -18.40 -12.35 -15.41
CA GLU A 209 -18.25 -13.58 -14.63
C GLU A 209 -18.56 -13.34 -13.15
N LEU A 210 -18.07 -12.23 -12.58
CA LEU A 210 -18.38 -11.85 -11.20
C LEU A 210 -19.86 -11.47 -11.03
N GLU A 211 -20.41 -10.70 -11.97
CA GLU A 211 -21.83 -10.32 -11.99
C GLU A 211 -22.75 -11.54 -12.09
N SER A 212 -22.33 -12.59 -12.81
CA SER A 212 -23.10 -13.86 -12.87
C SER A 212 -23.24 -14.55 -11.51
N LEU A 213 -22.37 -14.23 -10.54
CA LEU A 213 -22.44 -14.68 -9.15
C LEU A 213 -23.24 -13.73 -8.24
N GLY A 214 -23.87 -12.69 -8.82
CA GLY A 214 -24.55 -11.63 -8.09
C GLY A 214 -23.58 -10.63 -7.43
N ILE A 215 -22.29 -10.64 -7.81
CA ILE A 215 -21.30 -9.73 -7.25
C ILE A 215 -21.33 -8.42 -8.03
N HIS A 216 -21.55 -7.31 -7.33
CA HIS A 216 -21.45 -5.97 -7.89
C HIS A 216 -19.99 -5.51 -7.91
N VAL A 217 -19.46 -5.17 -9.08
CA VAL A 217 -18.06 -4.77 -9.25
C VAL A 217 -17.94 -3.25 -9.32
N VAL A 218 -17.16 -2.67 -8.39
CA VAL A 218 -16.81 -1.25 -8.36
C VAL A 218 -15.36 -1.09 -8.80
N HIS A 219 -15.13 -0.35 -9.88
CA HIS A 219 -13.77 -0.08 -10.37
C HIS A 219 -13.19 1.20 -9.79
N VAL A 220 -11.91 1.15 -9.42
CA VAL A 220 -11.13 2.34 -9.08
C VAL A 220 -9.99 2.45 -10.06
N SER A 221 -10.00 3.53 -10.84
CA SER A 221 -8.91 3.82 -11.76
C SER A 221 -7.73 4.47 -11.03
N SER A 222 -6.51 4.17 -11.49
CA SER A 222 -5.31 4.83 -10.94
C SER A 222 -5.30 6.36 -11.06
N ASP A 223 -6.12 6.94 -11.94
CA ASP A 223 -6.35 8.38 -12.06
C ASP A 223 -6.93 9.01 -10.80
N GLU A 224 -7.88 8.31 -10.20
CA GLU A 224 -8.67 8.83 -9.08
C GLU A 224 -7.87 8.87 -7.78
N VAL A 225 -6.85 8.02 -7.68
CA VAL A 225 -5.87 8.03 -6.59
C VAL A 225 -5.16 9.38 -6.49
N GLY A 226 -5.03 10.12 -7.61
CA GLY A 226 -4.47 11.47 -7.61
C GLY A 226 -5.28 12.49 -6.79
N ASN A 227 -6.55 12.21 -6.50
CA ASN A 227 -7.43 13.05 -5.69
C ASN A 227 -8.17 12.23 -4.62
N PHE A 228 -7.44 11.86 -3.57
CA PHE A 228 -8.00 11.05 -2.47
C PHE A 228 -9.27 11.62 -1.85
N THR A 229 -9.42 12.93 -1.74
CA THR A 229 -10.62 13.50 -1.11
C THR A 229 -11.87 13.16 -1.91
N VAL A 230 -11.80 13.29 -3.24
CA VAL A 230 -12.92 12.92 -4.13
C VAL A 230 -13.14 11.42 -4.12
N LEU A 231 -12.08 10.63 -4.24
CA LEU A 231 -12.17 9.16 -4.25
C LEU A 231 -12.76 8.61 -2.94
N VAL A 232 -12.30 9.10 -1.79
CA VAL A 232 -12.83 8.70 -0.46
C VAL A 232 -14.32 9.04 -0.34
N ALA A 233 -14.74 10.23 -0.79
CA ALA A 233 -16.14 10.62 -0.76
C ALA A 233 -17.00 9.76 -1.69
N ARG A 234 -16.49 9.44 -2.89
CA ARG A 234 -17.15 8.56 -3.86
C ARG A 234 -17.35 7.16 -3.27
N LEU A 235 -16.26 6.52 -2.83
CA LEU A 235 -16.30 5.16 -2.30
C LEU A 235 -17.16 5.05 -1.05
N ARG A 236 -17.09 6.05 -0.14
CA ARG A 236 -17.99 6.07 1.02
C ARG A 236 -19.45 6.07 0.57
N ARG A 237 -19.84 6.97 -0.34
CA ARG A 237 -21.23 7.07 -0.79
C ARG A 237 -21.70 5.80 -1.50
N GLU A 238 -20.91 5.35 -2.48
CA GLU A 238 -21.23 4.22 -3.35
C GLU A 238 -21.29 2.91 -2.56
N LEU A 239 -20.24 2.57 -1.81
CA LEU A 239 -20.20 1.29 -1.08
C LEU A 239 -21.20 1.26 0.09
N PHE A 240 -21.47 2.39 0.76
CA PHE A 240 -22.56 2.43 1.75
C PHE A 240 -23.93 2.26 1.10
N SER A 241 -24.17 2.84 -0.09
CA SER A 241 -25.44 2.62 -0.81
C SER A 241 -25.66 1.17 -1.25
N LEU A 242 -24.57 0.41 -1.39
CA LEU A 242 -24.56 -1.03 -1.66
C LEU A 242 -24.60 -1.88 -0.38
N GLY A 243 -24.79 -1.28 0.80
CA GLY A 243 -24.91 -2.00 2.08
C GLY A 243 -23.58 -2.39 2.74
N VAL A 244 -22.42 -2.01 2.19
CA VAL A 244 -21.10 -2.36 2.78
C VAL A 244 -20.92 -1.77 4.18
N GLY A 245 -21.46 -0.56 4.41
CA GLY A 245 -21.32 0.17 5.68
C GLY A 245 -22.20 -0.34 6.83
N ASP A 246 -23.24 -1.11 6.52
CA ASP A 246 -24.20 -1.63 7.51
C ASP A 246 -23.58 -2.75 8.37
N TYR A 247 -22.49 -3.34 7.88
CA TYR A 247 -21.72 -4.36 8.55
C TYR A 247 -20.54 -3.74 9.31
N ALA A 248 -20.85 -2.94 10.32
CA ALA A 248 -19.84 -2.35 11.19
C ALA A 248 -19.33 -3.37 12.22
N VAL A 249 -18.05 -3.75 12.14
CA VAL A 249 -17.28 -4.03 13.36
C VAL A 249 -16.74 -2.68 13.85
N ARG A 250 -17.24 -2.27 15.02
CA ARG A 250 -16.81 -1.07 15.74
C ARG A 250 -15.29 -1.03 15.91
N GLY A 251 -14.75 0.17 15.78
CA GLY A 251 -13.35 0.50 15.95
C GLY A 251 -12.88 1.16 14.67
N TRP A 252 -12.01 2.17 14.76
CA TRP A 252 -11.43 2.86 13.61
C TRP A 252 -12.24 4.01 13.02
N ILE A 253 -12.60 5.00 13.83
CA ILE A 253 -12.74 6.37 13.32
C ILE A 253 -12.04 7.32 14.28
N THR A 254 -11.02 8.03 13.78
CA THR A 254 -10.89 9.49 13.84
C THR A 254 -9.48 9.87 13.40
N THR A 255 -9.34 10.68 12.34
CA THR A 255 -8.62 11.97 12.33
C THR A 255 -8.67 12.60 10.92
N ARG A 256 -8.84 13.93 10.89
CA ARG A 256 -8.93 14.80 9.71
C ARG A 256 -7.76 14.65 8.72
N MET A 257 -8.14 14.64 7.43
CA MET A 257 -7.27 14.84 6.27
C MET A 257 -6.56 16.21 6.32
N ARG A 258 -5.26 16.23 6.06
CA ARG A 258 -4.65 17.34 5.32
C ARG A 258 -4.03 16.77 4.05
N SER A 259 -4.34 17.44 2.94
CA SER A 259 -3.96 17.15 1.55
C SER A 259 -2.68 16.31 1.41
N TRP A 260 -2.83 15.07 0.98
CA TRP A 260 -1.75 14.37 0.30
C TRP A 260 -1.72 14.89 -1.13
N ARG A 261 -0.55 15.36 -1.58
CA ARG A 261 -0.24 15.46 -3.00
C ARG A 261 0.67 14.27 -3.29
N PRO A 262 0.50 13.55 -4.41
CA PRO A 262 1.53 12.64 -4.88
C PRO A 262 2.80 13.48 -5.03
N ARG A 263 3.76 13.34 -4.09
CA ARG A 263 5.13 13.68 -4.44
C ARG A 263 5.50 12.60 -5.43
N GLY A 264 5.88 12.98 -6.65
CA GLY A 264 6.17 12.03 -7.71
C GLY A 264 7.13 10.95 -7.23
N SER A 265 6.59 9.84 -6.76
CA SER A 265 7.30 8.59 -6.57
C SER A 265 7.33 7.94 -7.94
N THR A 266 8.12 8.54 -8.84
CA THR A 266 8.36 7.98 -10.15
C THR A 266 9.36 6.83 -10.05
N GLY A 267 9.01 5.79 -9.30
CA GLY A 267 9.94 4.68 -9.06
C GLY A 267 9.47 3.66 -8.04
N TRP A 268 8.23 3.19 -8.17
CA TRP A 268 7.84 1.84 -7.75
C TRP A 268 6.91 1.29 -8.83
N PHE A 269 7.45 1.15 -10.03
CA PHE A 269 6.85 0.46 -11.18
C PHE A 269 7.96 -0.34 -11.85
#